data_AF-A0A9P6IF05-F1
#
_entry.id   AF-A0A9P6IF05-F1
#
_cell.length_a   1.000
_cell.length_b   1.000
_cell.length_c   1.000
_cell.angle_alpha   90.00
_cell.angle_beta   90.00
_cell.angle_gamma   90.00
#
_symmetry.space_group_name_H-M   'P 1'
#
loop_
_entity.id
_entity.type
_entity.pdbx_description
1 polymer ?
#
loop_
_entity_poly.entity_id
_entity_poly.type
_entity_poly.pdbx_seq_one_letter_code
_entity_poly.pdbx_strand_id
1 'polypeptide(L)'
;MPPNARFPTPNQQIEMVGKKYAEAVCRLNTGLAKKQFHGFTELPYLTLNPWAVKEAEVKSWGFPHVFTWTDGPNAHYPPHSHRGLTTHLILRGSLTITYPKDEQPEKVAYGVGDRIDVDAGRVHEVWIGDEGCTYVIGE
;
A
#
# COMPACT_ATOMS: atom_id res chain seq x y z
N MET A 1 -6.65 8.98 -31.80
CA MET A 1 -6.92 8.35 -30.49
C MET A 1 -8.39 7.95 -30.48
N PRO A 2 -8.77 6.69 -30.24
CA PRO A 2 -10.18 6.34 -30.19
C PRO A 2 -10.79 6.82 -28.87
N PRO A 3 -11.90 7.57 -28.88
CA PRO A 3 -12.64 7.92 -27.69
C PRO A 3 -13.50 6.72 -27.27
N ASN A 4 -13.63 6.48 -25.96
CA ASN A 4 -14.42 5.42 -25.31
C ASN A 4 -13.68 4.14 -24.88
N ALA A 5 -12.49 4.25 -24.30
CA ALA A 5 -11.99 3.18 -23.42
C ALA A 5 -12.72 3.26 -22.07
N ARG A 6 -13.64 2.32 -21.80
CA ARG A 6 -14.23 2.14 -20.46
C ARG A 6 -13.13 1.71 -19.50
N PHE A 7 -12.95 2.44 -18.40
CA PHE A 7 -12.11 1.98 -17.31
C PHE A 7 -12.69 0.69 -16.71
N PRO A 8 -11.85 -0.33 -16.42
CA PRO A 8 -12.32 -1.57 -15.82
C PRO A 8 -12.91 -1.30 -14.44
N THR A 9 -14.03 -1.97 -14.13
CA THR A 9 -14.64 -1.92 -12.79
C THR A 9 -13.67 -2.48 -11.74
N PRO A 10 -13.88 -2.18 -10.44
CA PRO A 10 -13.05 -2.75 -9.37
C PRO A 10 -12.91 -4.27 -9.44
N ASN A 11 -13.99 -4.99 -9.78
CA ASN A 11 -13.94 -6.46 -9.97
C ASN A 11 -13.09 -6.87 -11.18
N GLN A 12 -13.15 -6.11 -12.28
CA GLN A 12 -12.32 -6.37 -13.46
C GLN A 12 -10.84 -6.06 -13.22
N GLN A 13 -10.54 -5.06 -12.37
CA GLN A 13 -9.18 -4.78 -11.92
C GLN A 13 -8.66 -5.90 -11.02
N ILE A 14 -9.47 -6.42 -10.10
CA ILE A 14 -9.13 -7.57 -9.25
C ILE A 14 -8.86 -8.82 -10.11
N GLU A 15 -9.71 -9.12 -11.10
CA GLU A 15 -9.47 -10.23 -12.03
C GLU A 15 -8.21 -10.05 -12.87
N MET A 16 -7.93 -8.83 -13.35
CA MET A 16 -6.71 -8.53 -14.11
C MET A 16 -5.45 -8.68 -13.25
N VAL A 17 -5.49 -8.21 -12.00
CA VAL A 17 -4.38 -8.38 -11.05
C VAL A 17 -4.19 -9.86 -10.72
N GLY A 18 -5.28 -10.60 -10.48
CA GLY A 18 -5.24 -12.04 -10.26
C GLY A 18 -4.64 -12.82 -11.44
N LYS A 19 -5.00 -12.46 -12.68
CA LYS A 19 -4.43 -13.06 -13.90
C LYS A 19 -2.94 -12.74 -14.06
N LYS A 20 -2.54 -11.49 -13.82
CA LYS A 20 -1.11 -11.09 -13.85
C LYS A 20 -0.29 -11.82 -12.78
N TYR A 21 -0.85 -12.00 -11.59
CA TYR A 21 -0.20 -12.75 -10.50
C TYR A 21 -0.08 -14.24 -10.83
N ALA A 22 -1.11 -14.86 -11.40
CA ALA A 22 -1.07 -16.24 -11.85
C ALA A 22 -0.02 -16.46 -12.96
N GLU A 23 0.11 -15.52 -13.90
CA GLU A 23 1.17 -15.56 -14.92
C GLU A 23 2.57 -15.39 -14.33
N ALA A 24 2.75 -14.50 -13.34
CA ALA A 24 4.03 -14.31 -12.66
C ALA A 24 4.45 -15.57 -11.86
N VAL A 25 3.51 -16.20 -11.16
CA VAL A 25 3.74 -17.46 -10.42
C VAL A 25 4.01 -18.62 -11.38
N CYS A 26 3.39 -18.63 -12.57
CA CYS A 26 3.66 -19.64 -13.59
C CYS A 26 5.05 -19.46 -14.24
N ARG A 27 5.52 -18.22 -14.41
CA ARG A 27 6.86 -17.91 -14.95
C ARG A 27 8.01 -18.20 -13.98
N LEU A 28 7.76 -18.11 -12.67
CA LEU A 28 8.77 -18.44 -11.65
C LEU A 28 8.92 -19.95 -11.41
N ASN A 29 8.00 -20.78 -11.92
CA ASN A 29 7.95 -22.24 -11.70
C ASN A 29 8.21 -23.05 -12.99
N THR A 30 9.17 -22.66 -13.83
CA THR A 30 9.58 -23.42 -15.03
C THR A 30 10.32 -24.73 -14.71
N GLY A 31 9.90 -25.47 -13.69
CA GLY A 31 10.50 -26.74 -13.28
C GLY A 31 9.53 -27.81 -12.77
N LEU A 32 8.22 -27.53 -12.64
CA LEU A 32 7.26 -28.56 -12.23
C LEU A 32 6.13 -28.71 -13.24
N ALA A 33 6.01 -29.95 -13.70
CA ALA A 33 5.14 -30.42 -14.76
C ALA A 33 3.69 -29.95 -14.60
N LYS A 34 3.06 -29.71 -15.75
CA LYS A 34 1.62 -29.57 -15.95
C LYS A 34 0.88 -30.64 -15.14
N LYS A 35 0.33 -30.28 -13.98
CA LYS A 35 -0.81 -30.97 -13.40
C LYS A 35 -2.00 -30.02 -13.44
N GLN A 36 -3.06 -30.54 -14.02
CA GLN A 36 -4.37 -29.96 -14.18
C GLN A 36 -4.90 -29.53 -12.80
N PHE A 37 -4.87 -28.23 -12.51
CA PHE A 37 -5.42 -27.68 -11.27
C PHE A 37 -6.92 -27.45 -11.45
N HIS A 38 -7.72 -28.44 -11.01
CA HIS A 38 -9.10 -28.21 -10.60
C HIS A 38 -9.08 -27.98 -9.08
N GLY A 39 -9.64 -26.86 -8.63
CA GLY A 39 -9.81 -26.53 -7.21
C GLY A 39 -8.80 -25.53 -6.66
N PHE A 40 -9.01 -24.24 -6.96
CA PHE A 40 -8.44 -23.15 -6.16
C PHE A 40 -9.48 -22.75 -5.10
N THR A 41 -9.46 -23.41 -3.96
CA THR A 41 -10.01 -22.85 -2.73
C THR A 41 -8.84 -22.60 -1.81
N GLU A 42 -8.59 -21.31 -1.54
CA GLU A 42 -7.82 -20.79 -0.40
C GLU A 42 -6.33 -21.16 -0.35
N LEU A 43 -5.47 -20.32 -0.94
CA LEU A 43 -4.04 -20.33 -0.59
C LEU A 43 -3.88 -19.87 0.88
N PRO A 44 -3.26 -20.65 1.77
CA PRO A 44 -3.23 -20.40 3.22
C PRO A 44 -2.40 -19.17 3.66
N TYR A 45 -1.79 -18.44 2.71
CA TYR A 45 -1.03 -17.23 3.03
C TYR A 45 -1.91 -15.98 3.16
N LEU A 46 -3.10 -15.99 2.55
CA LEU A 46 -4.04 -14.86 2.60
C LEU A 46 -4.81 -14.77 3.94
N THR A 47 -4.77 -15.80 4.77
CA THR A 47 -5.58 -15.86 6.00
C THR A 47 -4.89 -15.27 7.25
N LEU A 48 -3.58 -15.00 7.21
CA LEU A 48 -2.83 -14.47 8.37
C LEU A 48 -2.54 -12.97 8.30
N ASN A 49 -2.43 -12.41 7.08
CA ASN A 49 -2.32 -10.98 6.86
C ASN A 49 -3.22 -10.58 5.68
N PRO A 50 -4.41 -9.98 5.91
CA PRO A 50 -5.30 -9.57 4.82
C PRO A 50 -4.67 -8.50 3.91
N TRP A 51 -3.57 -7.88 4.34
CA TRP A 51 -2.87 -6.81 3.63
C TRP A 51 -1.62 -7.28 2.88
N ALA A 52 -1.31 -8.59 2.86
CA ALA A 52 -0.10 -9.12 2.22
C ALA A 52 0.04 -8.73 0.73
N VAL A 53 -1.07 -8.62 0.00
CA VAL A 53 -1.07 -8.15 -1.40
C VAL A 53 -0.64 -6.69 -1.50
N LYS A 54 -1.02 -5.86 -0.52
CA LYS A 54 -0.66 -4.44 -0.46
C LYS A 54 0.78 -4.25 -0.02
N GLU A 55 1.28 -5.06 0.91
CA GLU A 55 2.71 -5.11 1.23
C GLU A 55 3.54 -5.51 0.01
N ALA A 56 3.12 -6.52 -0.76
CA ALA A 56 3.79 -6.90 -2.00
C ALA A 56 3.78 -5.78 -3.05
N GLU A 57 2.68 -5.02 -3.15
CA GLU A 57 2.58 -3.86 -4.02
C GLU A 57 3.59 -2.78 -3.61
N VAL A 58 3.63 -2.38 -2.34
CA VAL A 58 4.61 -1.40 -1.84
C VAL A 58 6.05 -1.90 -2.01
N LYS A 59 6.29 -3.19 -1.76
CA LYS A 59 7.60 -3.83 -1.97
C LYS A 59 8.08 -3.71 -3.41
N SER A 60 7.17 -3.81 -4.38
CA SER A 60 7.48 -3.66 -5.80
C SER A 60 7.91 -2.24 -6.19
N TRP A 61 7.64 -1.24 -5.36
CA TRP A 61 8.09 0.14 -5.55
C TRP A 61 9.56 0.35 -5.16
N GLY A 62 10.22 -0.67 -4.60
CA GLY A 62 11.67 -0.65 -4.33
C GLY A 62 12.07 -0.50 -2.86
N PHE A 63 11.12 -0.48 -1.92
CA PHE A 63 11.42 -0.33 -0.50
C PHE A 63 12.04 -1.63 0.10
N PRO A 64 13.20 -1.55 0.77
CA PRO A 64 13.87 -2.73 1.34
C PRO A 64 13.14 -3.31 2.56
N HIS A 65 12.42 -2.49 3.32
CA HIS A 65 11.57 -2.93 4.43
C HIS A 65 10.13 -2.49 4.18
N VAL A 66 9.18 -3.43 4.32
CA VAL A 66 7.75 -3.17 4.11
C VAL A 66 6.94 -3.92 5.15
N PHE A 67 6.01 -3.23 5.79
CA PHE A 67 5.13 -3.79 6.81
C PHE A 67 3.83 -2.99 6.93
N THR A 68 2.76 -3.65 7.39
CA THR A 68 1.51 -2.97 7.73
C THR A 68 1.52 -2.48 9.17
N TRP A 69 1.04 -1.25 9.40
CA TRP A 69 0.86 -0.66 10.73
C TRP A 69 -0.59 -0.24 10.93
N THR A 70 -1.06 -0.24 12.18
CA THR A 70 -2.37 0.30 12.55
C THR A 70 -2.25 1.19 13.77
N ASP A 71 -2.61 2.45 13.58
CA ASP A 71 -2.75 3.42 14.65
C ASP A 71 -4.17 3.47 15.19
N GLY A 72 -4.25 3.70 16.50
CA GLY A 72 -5.51 4.01 17.17
C GLY A 72 -6.03 5.42 16.83
N PRO A 73 -7.32 5.69 17.08
CA PRO A 73 -7.93 7.00 16.93
C PRO A 73 -7.14 8.15 17.57
N ASN A 74 -7.05 9.27 16.87
CA ASN A 74 -6.48 10.54 17.38
C ASN A 74 -5.02 10.45 17.84
N ALA A 75 -4.27 9.40 17.47
CA ALA A 75 -2.85 9.33 17.73
C ALA A 75 -2.12 10.53 17.09
N HIS A 76 -1.10 11.03 17.76
CA HIS A 76 -0.31 12.18 17.32
C HIS A 76 1.17 11.84 17.38
N TYR A 77 1.84 12.01 16.25
CA TYR A 77 3.28 11.88 16.13
C TYR A 77 3.89 13.28 16.05
N PRO A 78 4.65 13.72 17.08
CA PRO A 78 5.29 15.03 17.07
C PRO A 78 6.32 15.14 15.94
N PRO A 79 6.82 16.36 15.63
CA PRO A 79 7.76 16.57 14.53
C PRO A 79 8.98 15.65 14.57
N HIS A 80 9.17 14.86 13.52
CA HIS A 80 10.28 13.89 13.40
C HIS A 80 10.70 13.71 11.93
N SER A 81 11.76 12.94 11.69
CA SER A 81 12.29 12.65 10.34
C SER A 81 12.97 11.28 10.32
N HIS A 82 12.96 10.62 9.16
CA HIS A 82 13.70 9.39 8.90
C HIS A 82 14.93 9.66 8.03
N ARG A 83 15.88 8.72 8.04
CA ARG A 83 17.12 8.83 7.23
C ARG A 83 16.90 8.50 5.75
N GLY A 84 15.91 7.67 5.45
CA GLY A 84 15.55 7.25 4.09
C GLY A 84 14.21 7.84 3.65
N LEU A 85 13.91 7.68 2.35
CA LEU A 85 12.57 7.90 1.82
C LEU A 85 11.62 6.91 2.50
N THR A 86 10.48 7.40 2.98
CA THR A 86 9.41 6.54 3.46
C THR A 86 8.14 6.71 2.64
N THR A 87 7.34 5.66 2.53
CA THR A 87 6.01 5.72 1.89
C THR A 87 4.95 5.23 2.86
N HIS A 88 3.74 5.79 2.73
CA HIS A 88 2.55 5.36 3.46
C HIS A 88 1.41 5.15 2.46
N LEU A 89 0.94 3.91 2.29
CA LEU A 89 -0.25 3.59 1.49
C LEU A 89 -1.42 3.31 2.41
N ILE A 90 -2.44 4.17 2.42
CA ILE A 90 -3.57 4.08 3.36
C ILE A 90 -4.56 3.00 2.90
N LEU A 91 -4.87 2.07 3.82
CA LEU A 91 -5.78 0.94 3.60
C LEU A 91 -7.11 1.12 4.33
N ARG A 92 -7.12 1.80 5.48
CA ARG A 92 -8.31 2.12 6.27
C ARG A 92 -8.09 3.43 7.03
N GLY A 93 -9.16 4.22 7.21
CA GLY A 93 -9.12 5.43 8.00
C GLY A 93 -8.43 6.58 7.29
N SER A 94 -7.86 7.50 8.07
CA SER A 94 -7.20 8.70 7.55
C SER A 94 -6.05 9.16 8.44
N LEU A 95 -5.13 9.92 7.83
CA LEU A 95 -4.12 10.67 8.55
C LEU A 95 -3.99 12.06 7.96
N THR A 96 -3.61 13.03 8.79
CA THR A 96 -3.25 14.38 8.39
C THR A 96 -1.77 14.59 8.64
N ILE A 97 -1.05 15.12 7.67
CA ILE A 97 0.39 15.39 7.76
C ILE A 97 0.68 16.85 7.46
N THR A 98 1.71 17.40 8.12
CA THR A 98 2.32 18.68 7.75
C THR A 98 3.84 18.59 7.79
N TYR A 99 4.48 19.52 7.10
CA TYR A 99 5.93 19.66 7.03
C TYR A 99 6.32 21.00 7.67
N PRO A 100 6.52 21.05 9.01
CA PRO A 100 6.61 22.30 9.75
C PRO A 100 7.84 23.16 9.40
N LYS A 101 8.78 22.63 8.63
CA LYS A 101 9.98 23.34 8.17
C LYS A 101 9.90 23.87 6.74
N ASP A 102 8.80 23.60 6.04
CA ASP A 102 8.57 24.16 4.71
C ASP A 102 8.30 25.67 4.82
N GLU A 103 8.51 26.42 3.73
CA GLU A 103 8.29 27.88 3.73
C GLU A 103 6.84 28.27 4.06
N GLN A 104 5.89 27.43 3.64
CA GLN A 104 4.46 27.59 3.88
C GLN A 104 3.88 26.22 4.30
N PRO A 105 3.94 25.86 5.60
CA PRO A 105 3.45 24.58 6.07
C PRO A 105 1.93 24.49 5.96
N GLU A 106 1.45 23.49 5.23
CA GLU A 106 0.03 23.15 5.15
C GLU A 106 -0.24 21.80 5.84
N LYS A 107 -1.42 21.67 6.43
CA LYS A 107 -1.92 20.39 6.92
C LYS A 107 -2.77 19.76 5.82
N VAL A 108 -2.36 18.58 5.36
CA VAL A 108 -3.06 17.86 4.29
C VAL A 108 -3.56 16.53 4.85
N ALA A 109 -4.87 16.28 4.68
CA ALA A 109 -5.50 15.04 5.05
C ALA A 109 -5.51 14.05 3.89
N TYR A 110 -5.21 12.80 4.19
CA TYR A 110 -5.18 11.68 3.24
C TYR A 110 -6.03 10.53 3.77
N GLY A 111 -6.66 9.79 2.87
CA GLY A 111 -7.54 8.66 3.16
C GLY A 111 -7.22 7.42 2.33
N VAL A 112 -8.12 6.45 2.38
CA VAL A 112 -7.93 5.13 1.73
C VAL A 112 -7.58 5.25 0.25
N GLY A 113 -6.51 4.57 -0.14
CA GLY A 113 -5.98 4.55 -1.51
C GLY A 113 -4.92 5.63 -1.77
N ASP A 114 -4.81 6.64 -0.91
CA ASP A 114 -3.77 7.65 -1.03
C ASP A 114 -2.40 7.07 -0.65
N ARG A 115 -1.39 7.54 -1.38
CA ARG A 115 0.03 7.29 -1.11
C ARG A 115 0.70 8.60 -0.73
N ILE A 116 1.45 8.57 0.38
CA ILE A 116 2.26 9.70 0.83
C ILE A 116 3.72 9.26 0.87
N ASP A 117 4.55 9.86 0.02
CA ASP A 117 6.00 9.74 0.10
C ASP A 117 6.56 10.90 0.92
N VAL A 118 7.43 10.59 1.89
CA VAL A 118 8.14 11.57 2.71
C VAL A 118 9.64 11.47 2.43
N ASP A 119 10.20 12.53 1.87
CA ASP A 119 11.61 12.58 1.51
C ASP A 119 12.53 12.34 2.71
N ALA A 120 13.67 11.71 2.45
CA ALA A 120 14.73 11.50 3.44
C ALA A 120 15.10 12.81 4.14
N GLY A 121 15.07 12.80 5.48
CA GLY A 121 15.41 13.95 6.32
C GLY A 121 14.33 15.04 6.39
N ARG A 122 13.22 14.93 5.66
CA ARG A 122 12.13 15.91 5.75
C ARG A 122 11.40 15.76 7.07
N VAL A 123 11.34 16.86 7.83
CA VAL A 123 10.63 16.87 9.11
C VAL A 123 9.13 16.92 8.84
N HIS A 124 8.40 15.99 9.44
CA HIS A 124 6.95 15.90 9.32
C HIS A 124 6.30 15.62 10.68
N GLU A 125 5.04 16.00 10.78
CA GLU A 125 4.19 15.82 11.97
C GLU A 125 2.85 15.26 11.51
N VAL A 126 2.31 14.27 12.24
CA VAL A 126 1.17 13.45 11.79
C VAL A 126 0.09 13.35 12.86
N TRP A 127 -1.16 13.50 12.45
CA TRP A 127 -2.36 13.25 13.26
C TRP A 127 -3.21 12.16 12.62
N ILE A 128 -3.58 11.16 13.39
CA ILE A 128 -4.44 10.08 12.94
C ILE A 128 -5.92 10.48 13.12
N GLY A 129 -6.75 10.12 12.15
CA GLY A 129 -8.19 10.36 12.19
C GLY A 129 -8.89 9.73 13.39
N ASP A 130 -10.15 10.12 13.60
CA ASP A 130 -11.01 9.66 14.69
C ASP A 130 -11.39 8.17 14.62
N GLU A 131 -11.29 7.55 13.45
CA GLU A 131 -11.49 6.09 13.28
C GLU A 131 -10.20 5.25 13.34
N GLY A 132 -9.05 5.88 13.62
CA GLY A 132 -7.73 5.28 13.48
C GLY A 132 -7.26 5.24 12.02
N CYS A 133 -6.10 4.63 11.76
CA CYS A 133 -5.57 4.49 10.41
C CYS A 133 -4.75 3.21 10.26
N THR A 134 -4.99 2.45 9.20
CA THR A 134 -4.17 1.29 8.80
C THR A 134 -3.53 1.59 7.48
N TYR A 135 -2.22 1.41 7.37
CA TYR A 135 -1.45 1.72 6.17
C TYR A 135 -0.25 0.79 6.03
N VAL A 136 0.22 0.61 4.79
CA VAL A 136 1.49 -0.05 4.51
C VAL A 136 2.60 0.99 4.54
N ILE A 137 3.64 0.72 5.33
CA ILE A 137 4.86 1.51 5.40
C ILE A 137 5.94 0.83 4.55
N GLY A 138 6.65 1.62 3.75
CA GLY A 138 7.91 1.22 3.14
C GLY A 138 9.04 2.16 3.54
N GLU A 139 10.21 1.62 3.91
CA GLU A 139 11.43 2.34 4.29
C GLU A 139 12.71 1.60 3.90
#